data_AF-A0A2W6V0Y2-F1
#
_entry.id   AF-A0A2W6V0Y2-F1
#
_cell.length_a   1.000
_cell.length_b   1.000
_cell.length_c   1.000
_cell.angle_alpha   90.00
_cell.angle_beta   90.00
_cell.angle_gamma   90.00
#
_symmetry.space_group_name_H-M   'P 1'
#
loop_
_entity.id
_entity.type
_entity.pdbx_description
1 polymer ?
#
loop_
_entity_poly.entity_id
_entity_poly.type
_entity_poly.pdbx_seq_one_letter_code
_entity_poly.pdbx_strand_id
1 'polypeptide(L)'
;MTLTITHAAAEGTLIDGTSRGDGTSDALKANGWRWSRAIGSWYIPHSRDREPKTAIINRTAEQLAAAGFAVEISIDYARRATTDVEADLAERRSDRADALADRATRRHHDATEEAERAARALRRLPEGGEPIKIGHHSEAGHRRAIAKADAAIRRSIDADSEARRAQVRADIAASSNDARYAPITVANRIEKLRADIAGMRRRLDGSSRTLAGGYVEVTAAATGAYAERLERELAAVQDQLSYWQEVRAEQIASGAATDHSKDTINVGDQIKYFGSWCIVTRVNPKSVSITDAYGHRGTVPYAHIREHRVGQSEASS
;
A
#
# COMPACT_ATOMS: atom_id res chain seq x y z
N MET A 1 36.57 -1.76 -17.64
CA MET A 1 35.60 -0.95 -16.88
C MET A 1 35.02 -1.85 -15.81
N THR A 2 35.11 -1.43 -14.55
CA THR A 2 34.63 -2.22 -13.40
C THR A 2 33.27 -1.71 -12.97
N LEU A 3 32.32 -2.62 -12.82
CA LEU A 3 30.96 -2.38 -12.37
C LEU A 3 30.78 -3.01 -11.00
N THR A 4 30.10 -2.34 -10.09
CA THR A 4 29.86 -2.85 -8.74
C THR A 4 28.36 -2.95 -8.50
N ILE A 5 27.86 -4.16 -8.28
CA ILE A 5 26.48 -4.40 -7.86
C ILE A 5 26.46 -4.47 -6.33
N THR A 6 25.79 -3.51 -5.71
CA THR A 6 25.68 -3.41 -4.26
C THR A 6 24.26 -3.69 -3.82
N HIS A 7 24.08 -4.51 -2.78
CA HIS A 7 22.81 -4.65 -2.07
C HIS A 7 22.98 -4.28 -0.60
N ALA A 8 22.16 -3.36 -0.13
CA ALA A 8 22.00 -3.04 1.29
C ALA A 8 20.52 -2.78 1.59
N ALA A 9 20.08 -3.02 2.84
CA ALA A 9 18.67 -2.88 3.19
C ALA A 9 18.11 -1.46 2.91
N ALA A 10 18.85 -0.40 3.26
CA ALA A 10 18.40 0.99 3.14
C ALA A 10 18.27 1.47 1.68
N GLU A 11 19.15 1.01 0.80
CA GLU A 11 19.24 1.49 -0.58
C GLU A 11 18.58 0.55 -1.57
N GLY A 12 18.49 -0.74 -1.22
CA GLY A 12 18.10 -1.81 -2.13
C GLY A 12 19.30 -2.29 -2.95
N THR A 13 19.02 -2.73 -4.18
CA THR A 13 20.06 -3.20 -5.11
C THR A 13 20.34 -2.15 -6.17
N LEU A 14 21.59 -1.68 -6.21
CA LEU A 14 22.11 -0.65 -7.10
C LEU A 14 23.29 -1.20 -7.92
N ILE A 15 23.62 -0.53 -9.02
CA ILE A 15 24.83 -0.81 -9.79
C ILE A 15 25.56 0.48 -10.14
N ASP A 16 26.80 0.56 -9.69
CA ASP A 16 27.67 1.70 -9.88
C ASP A 16 28.73 1.43 -10.95
N GLY A 17 29.36 2.50 -11.42
CA GLY A 17 30.36 2.44 -12.49
C GLY A 17 29.77 2.42 -13.90
N THR A 18 28.44 2.46 -14.06
CA THR A 18 27.80 2.58 -15.39
C THR A 18 27.83 4.01 -15.92
N SER A 19 27.81 4.17 -17.24
CA SER A 19 27.74 5.46 -17.92
C SER A 19 26.84 5.41 -19.15
N ARG A 20 26.34 6.57 -19.59
CA ARG A 20 25.41 6.62 -20.73
C ARG A 20 26.12 6.16 -22.01
N GLY A 21 25.63 5.09 -22.61
CA GLY A 21 26.16 4.57 -23.88
C GLY A 21 27.31 3.58 -23.72
N ASP A 22 27.60 3.12 -22.50
CA ASP A 22 28.63 2.12 -22.22
C ASP A 22 28.30 0.69 -22.69
N GLY A 23 27.07 0.42 -23.12
CA GLY A 23 26.60 -0.91 -23.54
C GLY A 23 25.98 -1.75 -22.41
N THR A 24 25.95 -1.27 -21.16
CA THR A 24 25.37 -2.02 -20.02
C THR A 24 23.84 -2.00 -20.02
N SER A 25 23.23 -1.00 -20.65
CA SER A 25 21.79 -0.73 -20.54
C SER A 25 20.90 -1.90 -20.99
N ASP A 26 21.27 -2.63 -22.03
CA ASP A 26 20.43 -3.69 -22.59
C ASP A 26 20.39 -4.91 -21.66
N ALA A 27 21.54 -5.31 -21.11
CA ALA A 27 21.62 -6.36 -20.09
C ALA A 27 20.85 -5.97 -18.82
N LEU A 28 20.97 -4.72 -18.37
CA LEU A 28 20.27 -4.22 -17.19
C LEU A 28 18.75 -4.23 -17.39
N LYS A 29 18.25 -3.71 -18.51
CA LYS A 29 16.80 -3.73 -18.82
C LYS A 29 16.26 -5.15 -18.96
N ALA A 30 17.01 -6.06 -19.59
CA ALA A 30 16.61 -7.46 -19.74
C ALA A 30 16.41 -8.16 -18.39
N ASN A 31 17.18 -7.76 -17.36
CA ASN A 31 17.06 -8.27 -15.99
C ASN A 31 16.09 -7.46 -15.12
N GLY A 32 15.36 -6.50 -15.70
CA GLY A 32 14.33 -5.72 -14.99
C GLY A 32 14.85 -4.56 -14.15
N TRP A 33 16.10 -4.14 -14.35
CA TRP A 33 16.65 -2.94 -13.74
C TRP A 33 15.98 -1.69 -14.32
N ARG A 34 15.91 -0.63 -13.53
CA ARG A 34 15.37 0.67 -13.93
C ARG A 34 16.36 1.77 -13.60
N TRP A 35 16.45 2.76 -14.47
CA TRP A 35 17.22 3.98 -14.18
C TRP A 35 16.39 4.92 -13.31
N SER A 36 16.96 5.38 -12.19
CA SER A 36 16.37 6.45 -11.39
C SER A 36 17.17 7.74 -11.57
N ARG A 37 16.49 8.81 -11.99
CA ARG A 37 17.10 10.15 -12.05
C ARG A 37 17.36 10.74 -10.66
N ALA A 38 16.58 10.33 -9.65
CA ALA A 38 16.72 10.84 -8.28
C ALA A 38 17.93 10.22 -7.56
N ILE A 39 18.24 8.96 -7.85
CA ILE A 39 19.39 8.24 -7.28
C ILE A 39 20.63 8.44 -8.16
N GLY A 40 20.44 8.68 -9.47
CA GLY A 40 21.55 8.75 -10.42
C GLY A 40 22.17 7.39 -10.72
N SER A 41 21.44 6.30 -10.47
CA SER A 41 21.92 4.92 -10.63
C SER A 41 20.81 4.01 -11.17
N TRP A 42 21.22 2.87 -11.73
CA TRP A 42 20.34 1.76 -12.07
C TRP A 42 20.01 0.99 -10.78
N TYR A 43 18.75 0.61 -10.62
CA TYR A 43 18.29 -0.12 -9.44
C TYR A 43 17.34 -1.26 -9.79
N ILE A 44 17.28 -2.28 -8.93
CA ILE A 44 16.24 -3.32 -9.00
C ILE A 44 15.00 -2.84 -8.23
N PRO A 45 13.82 -2.74 -8.86
CA PRO A 45 12.60 -2.34 -8.16
C PRO A 45 12.21 -3.30 -7.02
N HIS A 46 11.62 -2.75 -5.95
CA HIS A 46 11.16 -3.52 -4.77
C HIS A 46 12.28 -4.38 -4.14
N SER A 47 13.49 -3.82 -4.02
CA SER A 47 14.65 -4.46 -3.39
C SER A 47 14.99 -3.87 -2.02
N ARG A 48 14.69 -2.59 -1.80
CA ARG A 48 14.85 -1.92 -0.50
C ARG A 48 14.06 -2.62 0.60
N ASP A 49 14.67 -2.74 1.78
CA ASP A 49 14.14 -3.40 2.98
C ASP A 49 13.65 -4.84 2.72
N ARG A 50 14.29 -5.56 1.78
CA ARG A 50 13.96 -6.95 1.40
C ARG A 50 15.21 -7.79 1.21
N GLU A 51 15.02 -9.12 1.18
CA GLU A 51 16.12 -10.05 0.91
C GLU A 51 16.68 -9.77 -0.49
N PRO A 52 18.02 -9.82 -0.67
CA PRO A 52 18.63 -9.64 -1.97
C PRO A 52 18.04 -10.61 -2.99
N LYS A 53 17.71 -10.08 -4.17
CA LYS A 53 17.24 -10.88 -5.31
C LYS A 53 18.42 -11.55 -5.99
N THR A 54 19.11 -12.45 -5.28
CA THR A 54 20.38 -13.08 -5.68
C THR A 54 20.31 -13.69 -7.07
N ALA A 55 19.20 -14.32 -7.44
CA ALA A 55 19.01 -14.87 -8.79
C ALA A 55 19.05 -13.80 -9.91
N ILE A 56 18.52 -12.60 -9.66
CA ILE A 56 18.59 -11.48 -10.62
C ILE A 56 19.98 -10.86 -10.61
N ILE A 57 20.57 -10.67 -9.42
CA ILE A 57 21.92 -10.13 -9.25
C ILE A 57 22.94 -10.99 -10.00
N ASN A 58 22.97 -12.29 -9.74
CA ASN A 58 23.93 -13.22 -10.33
C ASN A 58 23.74 -13.31 -11.85
N ARG A 59 22.50 -13.42 -12.33
CA ARG A 59 22.20 -13.43 -13.77
C ARG A 59 22.64 -12.14 -14.46
N THR A 60 22.44 -10.99 -13.81
CA THR A 60 22.87 -9.70 -14.35
C THR A 60 24.39 -9.64 -14.41
N ALA A 61 25.07 -10.07 -13.35
CA ALA A 61 26.53 -10.10 -13.29
C ALA A 61 27.12 -11.02 -14.37
N GLU A 62 26.54 -12.21 -14.58
CA GLU A 62 26.94 -13.14 -15.63
C GLU A 62 26.79 -12.52 -17.03
N GLN A 63 25.67 -11.85 -17.31
CA GLN A 63 25.44 -11.21 -18.62
C GLN A 63 26.37 -10.02 -18.86
N LEU A 64 26.65 -9.22 -17.84
CA LEU A 64 27.60 -8.12 -17.93
C LEU A 64 29.04 -8.66 -18.09
N ALA A 65 29.41 -9.72 -17.38
CA ALA A 65 30.70 -10.37 -17.56
C ALA A 65 30.88 -10.94 -18.97
N ALA A 66 29.83 -11.58 -19.52
CA ALA A 66 29.82 -12.07 -20.90
C ALA A 66 29.94 -10.94 -21.94
N ALA A 67 29.49 -9.73 -21.60
CA ALA A 67 29.66 -8.53 -22.42
C ALA A 67 31.04 -7.84 -22.23
N GLY A 68 31.95 -8.43 -21.45
CA GLY A 68 33.32 -7.96 -21.27
C GLY A 68 33.54 -6.98 -20.11
N PHE A 69 32.55 -6.78 -19.24
CA PHE A 69 32.70 -5.94 -18.05
C PHE A 69 33.25 -6.76 -16.87
N ALA A 70 34.13 -6.14 -16.07
CA ALA A 70 34.50 -6.72 -14.78
C ALA A 70 33.40 -6.36 -13.77
N VAL A 71 32.77 -7.36 -13.13
CA VAL A 71 31.65 -7.15 -12.21
C VAL A 71 32.02 -7.63 -10.81
N GLU A 72 31.88 -6.74 -9.83
CA GLU A 72 31.98 -7.05 -8.41
C GLU A 72 30.58 -7.07 -7.79
N ILE A 73 30.33 -8.02 -6.89
CA ILE A 73 29.06 -8.15 -6.18
C ILE A 73 29.31 -8.02 -4.68
N SER A 74 28.68 -7.03 -4.05
CA SER A 74 28.72 -6.80 -2.62
C SER A 74 27.32 -6.88 -2.05
N ILE A 75 27.07 -7.84 -1.15
CA ILE A 75 25.75 -8.05 -0.55
C ILE A 75 25.87 -7.95 0.96
N ASP A 76 25.22 -6.94 1.52
CA ASP A 76 24.94 -6.85 2.94
C ASP A 76 23.57 -7.46 3.24
N TYR A 77 23.57 -8.54 4.02
CA TYR A 77 22.35 -9.23 4.46
C TYR A 77 21.74 -8.62 5.73
N ALA A 78 22.39 -7.63 6.34
CA ALA A 78 21.86 -6.96 7.52
C ALA A 78 20.50 -6.31 7.22
N ARG A 79 19.55 -6.55 8.11
CA ARG A 79 18.19 -6.01 8.02
C ARG A 79 18.06 -4.83 8.97
N ARG A 80 17.46 -3.74 8.49
CA ARG A 80 17.02 -2.65 9.35
C ARG A 80 15.90 -3.12 10.27
N ALA A 81 15.83 -2.56 11.47
CA ALA A 81 14.74 -2.78 12.39
C ALA A 81 13.41 -2.30 11.77
N THR A 82 12.34 -3.03 12.04
CA THR A 82 11.01 -2.71 11.51
C THR A 82 10.56 -1.31 11.96
N THR A 83 10.93 -0.89 13.16
CA THR A 83 10.70 0.47 13.68
C THR A 83 11.20 1.53 12.71
N ASP A 84 12.45 1.42 12.27
CA ASP A 84 13.10 2.41 11.42
C ASP A 84 12.52 2.37 10.00
N VAL A 85 12.22 1.16 9.50
CA VAL A 85 11.60 0.99 8.17
C VAL A 85 10.21 1.61 8.12
N GLU A 86 9.41 1.41 9.17
CA GLU A 86 8.06 1.97 9.27
C GLU A 86 8.09 3.48 9.49
N ALA A 87 9.04 4.00 10.27
CA ALA A 87 9.25 5.45 10.44
C ALA A 87 9.62 6.12 9.09
N ASP A 88 10.64 5.62 8.38
CA ASP A 88 11.02 6.11 7.05
C ASP A 88 9.87 6.01 6.04
N LEU A 89 9.02 4.98 6.15
CA LEU A 89 7.87 4.80 5.27
C LEU A 89 6.77 5.81 5.58
N ALA A 90 6.51 6.07 6.87
CA ALA A 90 5.53 7.05 7.32
C ALA A 90 5.93 8.47 6.90
N GLU A 91 7.21 8.82 7.07
CA GLU A 91 7.78 10.11 6.64
C GLU A 91 7.62 10.30 5.13
N ARG A 92 8.10 9.36 4.30
CA ARG A 92 7.96 9.45 2.83
C ARG A 92 6.51 9.56 2.36
N ARG A 93 5.57 8.98 3.11
CA ARG A 93 4.14 9.10 2.83
C ARG A 93 3.60 10.47 3.23
N SER A 94 4.05 11.02 4.35
CA SER A 94 3.75 12.40 4.78
C SER A 94 4.26 13.41 3.74
N ASP A 95 5.54 13.33 3.36
CA ASP A 95 6.13 14.22 2.35
C ASP A 95 5.35 14.17 1.03
N ARG A 96 4.91 12.97 0.64
CA ARG A 96 4.10 12.78 -0.55
C ARG A 96 2.71 13.41 -0.38
N ALA A 97 2.10 13.29 0.79
CA ALA A 97 0.80 13.90 1.07
C ALA A 97 0.92 15.43 1.02
N ASP A 98 1.94 15.99 1.65
CA ASP A 98 2.22 17.44 1.65
C ASP A 98 2.47 17.97 0.24
N ALA A 99 3.32 17.30 -0.54
CA ALA A 99 3.57 17.69 -1.93
C ALA A 99 2.33 17.59 -2.84
N LEU A 100 1.39 16.68 -2.53
CA LEU A 100 0.12 16.57 -3.24
C LEU A 100 -0.90 17.62 -2.78
N ALA A 101 -0.93 17.95 -1.49
CA ALA A 101 -1.74 19.02 -0.94
C ALA A 101 -1.33 20.37 -1.53
N ASP A 102 -0.03 20.68 -1.55
CA ASP A 102 0.52 21.87 -2.21
C ASP A 102 0.13 21.96 -3.69
N ARG A 103 0.15 20.81 -4.37
CA ARG A 103 -0.28 20.74 -5.78
C ARG A 103 -1.78 20.98 -5.91
N ALA A 104 -2.61 20.44 -5.02
CA ALA A 104 -4.05 20.68 -5.01
C ALA A 104 -4.35 22.17 -4.78
N THR A 105 -3.68 22.81 -3.81
CA THR A 105 -3.80 24.26 -3.54
C THR A 105 -3.49 25.10 -4.78
N ARG A 106 -2.38 24.82 -5.48
CA ARG A 106 -2.05 25.50 -6.74
C ARG A 106 -3.13 25.32 -7.80
N ARG A 107 -3.66 24.10 -7.97
CA ARG A 107 -4.73 23.83 -8.94
C ARG A 107 -6.04 24.51 -8.58
N HIS A 108 -6.37 24.62 -7.29
CA HIS A 108 -7.52 25.39 -6.84
C HIS A 108 -7.37 26.88 -7.18
N HIS A 109 -6.19 27.46 -6.94
CA HIS A 109 -5.91 28.83 -7.34
C HIS A 109 -6.06 29.04 -8.85
N ASP A 110 -5.48 28.16 -9.68
CA ASP A 110 -5.62 28.18 -11.14
C ASP A 110 -7.11 28.11 -11.56
N ALA A 111 -7.90 27.24 -10.92
CA ALA A 111 -9.32 27.10 -11.20
C ALA A 111 -10.12 28.37 -10.85
N THR A 112 -9.81 29.02 -9.72
CA THR A 112 -10.39 30.31 -9.35
C THR A 112 -10.06 31.39 -10.39
N GLU A 113 -8.79 31.48 -10.82
CA GLU A 113 -8.41 32.44 -11.86
C GLU A 113 -9.13 32.19 -13.19
N GLU A 114 -9.23 30.94 -13.64
CA GLU A 114 -9.95 30.60 -14.88
C GLU A 114 -11.46 30.87 -14.76
N ALA A 115 -12.06 30.63 -13.59
CA ALA A 115 -13.46 30.99 -13.34
C ALA A 115 -13.68 32.51 -13.44
N GLU A 116 -12.77 33.31 -12.89
CA GLU A 116 -12.84 34.77 -13.07
C GLU A 116 -12.62 35.20 -14.52
N ARG A 117 -11.72 34.54 -15.26
CA ARG A 117 -11.50 34.79 -16.70
C ARG A 117 -12.77 34.49 -17.50
N ALA A 118 -13.45 33.39 -17.18
CA ALA A 118 -14.74 33.03 -17.77
C ALA A 118 -15.82 34.08 -17.44
N ALA A 119 -15.93 34.49 -16.18
CA ALA A 119 -16.86 35.55 -15.77
C ALA A 119 -16.57 36.90 -16.46
N ARG A 120 -15.29 37.27 -16.64
CA ARG A 120 -14.88 38.45 -17.42
C ARG A 120 -15.24 38.32 -18.90
N ALA A 121 -15.14 37.13 -19.49
CA ALA A 121 -15.51 36.91 -20.88
C ALA A 121 -17.03 36.97 -21.09
N LEU A 122 -17.81 36.41 -20.17
CA LEU A 122 -19.27 36.48 -20.17
C LEU A 122 -19.79 37.91 -20.03
N ARG A 123 -19.19 38.72 -19.13
CA ARG A 123 -19.54 40.14 -18.98
C ARG A 123 -19.30 41.01 -20.22
N ARG A 124 -18.58 40.51 -21.23
CA ARG A 124 -18.37 41.21 -22.51
C ARG A 124 -19.44 40.88 -23.56
N LEU A 125 -20.31 39.92 -23.28
CA LEU A 125 -21.44 39.59 -24.15
C LEU A 125 -22.57 40.61 -23.97
N PRO A 126 -23.39 40.85 -25.01
CA PRO A 126 -24.58 41.67 -24.88
C PRO A 126 -25.50 41.15 -23.77
N GLU A 127 -26.04 42.07 -22.97
CA GLU A 127 -27.00 41.75 -21.93
C GLU A 127 -28.26 41.12 -22.53
N GLY A 128 -28.82 40.11 -21.86
CA GLY A 128 -30.04 39.43 -22.31
C GLY A 128 -29.89 38.52 -23.53
N GLY A 129 -28.67 38.30 -24.05
CA GLY A 129 -28.44 37.35 -25.15
C GLY A 129 -29.01 37.82 -26.48
N GLU A 130 -28.78 39.08 -26.84
CA GLU A 130 -29.22 39.66 -28.12
C GLU A 130 -28.91 38.71 -29.30
N PRO A 131 -29.85 38.42 -30.21
CA PRO A 131 -29.56 37.59 -31.37
C PRO A 131 -28.45 38.16 -32.25
N ILE A 132 -27.67 37.28 -32.87
CA ILE A 132 -26.64 37.70 -33.84
C ILE A 132 -27.33 38.32 -35.07
N LYS A 133 -27.04 39.59 -35.34
CA LYS A 133 -27.51 40.32 -36.53
C LYS A 133 -26.74 39.84 -37.76
N ILE A 134 -27.31 38.89 -38.51
CA ILE A 134 -26.71 38.32 -39.72
C ILE A 134 -26.61 39.39 -40.82
N GLY A 135 -25.45 39.50 -41.47
CA GLY A 135 -25.17 40.48 -42.53
C GLY A 135 -24.78 41.88 -42.03
N HIS A 136 -24.77 42.11 -40.70
CA HIS A 136 -24.38 43.39 -40.12
C HIS A 136 -22.87 43.44 -39.85
N HIS A 137 -22.25 44.63 -39.89
CA HIS A 137 -20.81 44.79 -39.65
C HIS A 137 -20.33 44.29 -38.28
N SER A 138 -21.23 44.20 -37.28
CA SER A 138 -20.94 43.70 -35.94
C SER A 138 -21.03 42.17 -35.78
N GLU A 139 -21.53 41.45 -36.80
CA GLU A 139 -21.77 40.00 -36.78
C GLU A 139 -20.50 39.21 -36.40
N ALA A 140 -19.38 39.51 -37.06
CA ALA A 140 -18.10 38.84 -36.81
C ALA A 140 -17.57 39.12 -35.40
N GLY A 141 -17.79 40.33 -34.87
CA GLY A 141 -17.44 40.69 -33.50
C GLY A 141 -18.24 39.89 -32.47
N HIS A 142 -19.56 39.79 -32.68
CA HIS A 142 -20.45 39.05 -31.80
C HIS A 142 -20.09 37.55 -31.76
N ARG A 143 -19.91 36.90 -32.91
CA ARG A 143 -19.49 35.49 -32.96
C ARG A 143 -18.17 35.22 -32.24
N ARG A 144 -17.18 36.10 -32.41
CA ARG A 144 -15.88 35.98 -31.71
C ARG A 144 -16.03 36.15 -30.20
N ALA A 145 -16.90 37.06 -29.74
CA ALA A 145 -17.16 37.27 -28.32
C ALA A 145 -17.79 36.00 -27.68
N ILE A 146 -18.80 35.41 -28.32
CA ILE A 146 -19.42 34.15 -27.88
C ILE A 146 -18.38 33.03 -27.85
N ALA A 147 -17.65 32.82 -28.95
CA ALA A 147 -16.62 31.78 -29.01
C ALA A 147 -15.53 31.95 -27.94
N LYS A 148 -15.14 33.18 -27.62
CA LYS A 148 -14.18 33.48 -26.56
C LYS A 148 -14.76 33.18 -25.17
N ALA A 149 -16.02 33.51 -24.92
CA ALA A 149 -16.71 33.18 -23.68
C ALA A 149 -16.85 31.66 -23.51
N ASP A 150 -17.31 30.95 -24.53
CA ASP A 150 -17.43 29.48 -24.52
C ASP A 150 -16.08 28.81 -24.24
N ALA A 151 -15.01 29.25 -24.92
CA ALA A 151 -13.68 28.72 -24.70
C ALA A 151 -13.17 29.00 -23.28
N ALA A 152 -13.50 30.16 -22.69
CA ALA A 152 -13.14 30.48 -21.32
C ALA A 152 -13.92 29.63 -20.30
N ILE A 153 -15.20 29.39 -20.53
CA ILE A 153 -16.03 28.51 -19.71
C ILE A 153 -15.48 27.07 -19.73
N ARG A 154 -15.17 26.53 -20.92
CA ARG A 154 -14.58 25.19 -21.03
C ARG A 154 -13.28 25.07 -20.25
N ARG A 155 -12.36 26.03 -20.40
CA ARG A 155 -11.11 26.08 -19.61
C ARG A 155 -11.36 26.12 -18.10
N SER A 156 -12.36 26.90 -17.65
CA SER A 156 -12.74 26.95 -16.24
C SER A 156 -13.26 25.61 -15.72
N ILE A 157 -14.09 24.90 -16.50
CA ILE A 157 -14.59 23.56 -16.16
C ILE A 157 -13.45 22.54 -16.10
N ASP A 158 -12.54 22.58 -17.08
CA ASP A 158 -11.37 21.69 -17.11
C ASP A 158 -10.46 21.95 -15.90
N ALA A 159 -10.18 23.21 -15.58
CA ALA A 159 -9.37 23.60 -14.43
C ALA A 159 -10.01 23.18 -13.10
N ASP A 160 -11.32 23.36 -12.91
CA ASP A 160 -12.06 22.89 -11.73
C ASP A 160 -12.03 21.36 -11.63
N SER A 161 -12.20 20.65 -12.75
CA SER A 161 -12.08 19.19 -12.80
C SER A 161 -10.68 18.71 -12.41
N GLU A 162 -9.63 19.39 -12.88
CA GLU A 162 -8.24 19.10 -12.48
C GLU A 162 -7.99 19.39 -11.00
N ALA A 163 -8.51 20.49 -10.48
CA ALA A 163 -8.42 20.84 -9.07
C ALA A 163 -9.07 19.78 -8.17
N ARG A 164 -10.29 19.36 -8.49
CA ARG A 164 -10.99 18.28 -7.75
C ARG A 164 -10.22 16.97 -7.79
N ARG A 165 -9.68 16.57 -8.95
CA ARG A 165 -8.85 15.36 -9.05
C ARG A 165 -7.57 15.49 -8.23
N ALA A 166 -6.95 16.67 -8.19
CA ALA A 166 -5.78 16.91 -7.36
C ALA A 166 -6.11 16.82 -5.87
N GLN A 167 -7.24 17.39 -5.44
CA GLN A 167 -7.72 17.33 -4.05
C GLN A 167 -7.99 15.89 -3.61
N VAL A 168 -8.75 15.11 -4.39
CA VAL A 168 -9.03 13.69 -4.08
C VAL A 168 -7.73 12.91 -3.91
N ARG A 169 -6.71 13.19 -4.73
CA ARG A 169 -5.39 12.53 -4.59
C ARG A 169 -4.64 12.96 -3.33
N ALA A 170 -4.78 14.21 -2.91
CA ALA A 170 -4.21 14.70 -1.66
C ALA A 170 -4.89 14.04 -0.45
N ASP A 171 -6.23 13.97 -0.45
CA ASP A 171 -7.01 13.36 0.63
C ASP A 171 -6.69 11.86 0.81
N ILE A 172 -6.57 11.13 -0.30
CA ILE A 172 -6.15 9.71 -0.28
C ILE A 172 -4.72 9.56 0.24
N ALA A 173 -3.83 10.50 -0.10
CA ALA A 173 -2.44 10.45 0.38
C ALA A 173 -2.35 10.75 1.88
N ALA A 174 -3.10 11.75 2.36
CA ALA A 174 -3.16 12.13 3.77
C ALA A 174 -3.64 10.97 4.67
N SER A 175 -4.66 10.23 4.24
CA SER A 175 -5.20 9.07 4.97
C SER A 175 -4.37 7.78 4.82
N SER A 176 -3.26 7.80 4.09
CA SER A 176 -2.50 6.59 3.76
C SER A 176 -1.83 5.94 4.97
N ASN A 177 -1.36 6.74 5.92
CA ASN A 177 -0.81 6.24 7.18
C ASN A 177 -1.92 5.67 8.06
N ASP A 178 -3.03 6.40 8.24
CA ASP A 178 -4.19 5.93 9.00
C ASP A 178 -4.69 4.56 8.50
N ALA A 179 -4.80 4.37 7.18
CA ALA A 179 -5.22 3.09 6.61
C ALA A 179 -4.25 1.94 6.93
N ARG A 180 -2.94 2.22 7.01
CA ARG A 180 -1.91 1.21 7.35
C ARG A 180 -1.96 0.80 8.81
N TYR A 181 -2.26 1.75 9.69
CA TYR A 181 -2.36 1.59 11.14
C TYR A 181 -3.79 1.34 11.62
N ALA A 182 -4.80 1.27 10.73
CA ALA A 182 -6.16 0.95 11.12
C ALA A 182 -6.23 -0.34 11.96
N PRO A 183 -6.96 -0.38 13.09
CA PRO A 183 -6.93 -1.50 14.04
C PRO A 183 -7.16 -2.89 13.43
N ILE A 184 -8.11 -3.00 12.50
CA ILE A 184 -8.39 -4.25 11.79
C ILE A 184 -7.23 -4.64 10.85
N THR A 185 -6.63 -3.66 10.16
CA THR A 185 -5.47 -3.88 9.29
C THR A 185 -4.29 -4.42 10.10
N VAL A 186 -4.02 -3.85 11.26
CA VAL A 186 -2.94 -4.30 12.16
C VAL A 186 -3.20 -5.73 12.65
N ALA A 187 -4.41 -6.03 13.12
CA ALA A 187 -4.77 -7.38 13.56
C ALA A 187 -4.61 -8.43 12.45
N ASN A 188 -5.11 -8.14 11.24
CA ASN A 188 -4.97 -9.03 10.09
C ASN A 188 -3.50 -9.22 9.67
N ARG A 189 -2.67 -8.16 9.80
CA ARG A 189 -1.23 -8.24 9.55
C ARG A 189 -0.54 -9.14 10.57
N ILE A 190 -0.85 -9.01 11.86
CA ILE A 190 -0.31 -9.89 12.91
C ILE A 190 -0.64 -11.35 12.63
N GLU A 191 -1.90 -11.67 12.28
CA GLU A 191 -2.28 -13.05 11.97
C GLU A 191 -1.56 -13.58 10.74
N LYS A 192 -1.36 -12.75 9.70
CA LYS A 192 -0.57 -13.13 8.54
C LYS A 192 0.89 -13.40 8.92
N LEU A 193 1.54 -12.52 9.69
CA LEU A 193 2.93 -12.70 10.12
C LEU A 193 3.10 -13.97 10.95
N ARG A 194 2.16 -14.27 11.86
CA ARG A 194 2.14 -15.53 12.61
C ARG A 194 2.05 -16.75 11.70
N ALA A 195 1.19 -16.70 10.68
CA ALA A 195 1.06 -17.78 9.70
C ALA A 195 2.34 -17.94 8.86
N ASP A 196 2.97 -16.83 8.45
CA ASP A 196 4.22 -16.82 7.69
C ASP A 196 5.36 -17.44 8.53
N ILE A 197 5.51 -17.04 9.80
CA ILE A 197 6.45 -17.64 10.76
C ILE A 197 6.25 -19.15 10.89
N ALA A 198 4.99 -19.59 11.10
CA ALA A 198 4.69 -21.02 11.21
C ALA A 198 5.01 -21.77 9.91
N GLY A 199 4.76 -21.17 8.75
CA GLY A 199 5.11 -21.72 7.45
C GLY A 199 6.62 -21.82 7.23
N MET A 200 7.39 -20.80 7.63
CA MET A 200 8.86 -20.81 7.55
C MET A 200 9.47 -21.87 8.46
N ARG A 201 9.01 -21.95 9.72
CA ARG A 201 9.45 -23.00 10.66
C ARG A 201 9.17 -24.40 10.13
N ARG A 202 7.99 -24.65 9.58
CA ARG A 202 7.68 -25.96 8.95
C ARG A 202 8.64 -26.31 7.81
N ARG A 203 9.10 -25.33 7.03
CA ARG A 203 10.08 -25.57 5.96
C ARG A 203 11.47 -25.83 6.52
N LEU A 204 11.85 -25.16 7.60
CA LEU A 204 13.12 -25.38 8.30
C LEU A 204 13.16 -26.78 8.93
N ASP A 205 12.13 -27.14 9.70
CA ASP A 205 12.08 -28.38 10.47
C ASP A 205 11.72 -29.61 9.61
N GLY A 206 11.09 -29.39 8.46
CA GLY A 206 10.41 -30.42 7.69
C GLY A 206 9.03 -30.75 8.28
N SER A 207 8.25 -31.55 7.57
CA SER A 207 6.95 -32.00 8.06
C SER A 207 6.53 -33.31 7.45
N SER A 208 5.76 -34.11 8.18
CA SER A 208 5.05 -35.27 7.64
C SER A 208 3.54 -35.08 7.77
N ARG A 209 2.79 -35.59 6.79
CA ARG A 209 1.33 -35.67 6.88
C ARG A 209 0.82 -37.01 6.37
N THR A 210 -0.18 -37.56 7.05
CA THR A 210 -0.86 -38.79 6.63
C THR A 210 -2.01 -38.42 5.70
N LEU A 211 -1.97 -38.94 4.48
CA LEU A 211 -3.01 -38.79 3.48
C LEU A 211 -4.08 -39.89 3.64
N ALA A 212 -5.24 -39.69 3.00
CA ALA A 212 -6.26 -40.72 2.94
C ALA A 212 -5.69 -42.02 2.33
N GLY A 213 -5.96 -43.16 2.98
CA GLY A 213 -5.39 -44.46 2.59
C GLY A 213 -4.09 -44.83 3.30
N GLY A 214 -3.62 -44.03 4.27
CA GLY A 214 -2.48 -44.39 5.14
C GLY A 214 -1.10 -44.03 4.60
N TYR A 215 -1.02 -43.40 3.43
CA TYR A 215 0.24 -42.90 2.86
C TYR A 215 0.78 -41.73 3.68
N VAL A 216 2.09 -41.72 3.98
CA VAL A 216 2.75 -40.63 4.68
C VAL A 216 3.59 -39.82 3.69
N GLU A 217 3.20 -38.57 3.47
CA GLU A 217 3.99 -37.61 2.70
C GLU A 217 4.98 -36.93 3.64
N VAL A 218 6.28 -37.08 3.36
CA VAL A 218 7.36 -36.48 4.14
C VAL A 218 8.01 -35.37 3.32
N THR A 219 8.02 -34.17 3.87
CA THR A 219 8.78 -33.03 3.39
C THR A 219 10.04 -32.92 4.26
N ALA A 220 11.21 -33.07 3.64
CA ALA A 220 12.49 -32.93 4.33
C ALA A 220 12.72 -31.49 4.81
N ALA A 221 13.51 -31.37 5.88
CA ALA A 221 14.01 -30.10 6.38
C ALA A 221 14.82 -29.34 5.31
N ALA A 222 14.73 -28.01 5.33
CA ALA A 222 15.56 -27.17 4.49
C ALA A 222 17.04 -27.32 4.89
N THR A 223 17.95 -27.26 3.90
CA THR A 223 19.39 -27.42 4.13
C THR A 223 20.20 -26.39 3.35
N GLY A 224 21.44 -26.16 3.79
CA GLY A 224 22.42 -25.27 3.16
C GLY A 224 21.91 -23.83 3.00
N ALA A 225 22.26 -23.20 1.87
CA ALA A 225 21.91 -21.80 1.58
C ALA A 225 20.41 -21.49 1.61
N TYR A 226 19.54 -22.49 1.39
CA TYR A 226 18.10 -22.29 1.50
C TYR A 226 17.64 -22.17 2.96
N ALA A 227 18.20 -22.97 3.86
CA ALA A 227 17.92 -22.87 5.30
C ALA A 227 18.39 -21.53 5.85
N GLU A 228 19.62 -21.12 5.54
CA GLU A 228 20.17 -19.82 5.98
C GLU A 228 19.31 -18.64 5.51
N ARG A 229 18.80 -18.68 4.27
CA ARG A 229 17.86 -17.66 3.78
C ARG A 229 16.56 -17.66 4.58
N LEU A 230 15.99 -18.84 4.84
CA LEU A 230 14.75 -18.95 5.63
C LEU A 230 14.95 -18.45 7.05
N GLU A 231 16.11 -18.67 7.67
CA GLU A 231 16.44 -18.17 9.01
C GLU A 231 16.52 -16.64 9.03
N ARG A 232 17.17 -16.02 8.03
CA ARG A 232 17.20 -14.55 7.90
C ARG A 232 15.80 -13.97 7.66
N GLU A 233 15.01 -14.58 6.79
CA GLU A 233 13.62 -14.17 6.56
C GLU A 233 12.77 -14.34 7.83
N LEU A 234 12.95 -15.43 8.57
CA LEU A 234 12.26 -15.70 9.82
C LEU A 234 12.57 -14.63 10.87
N ALA A 235 13.85 -14.28 11.05
CA ALA A 235 14.27 -13.23 11.98
C ALA A 235 13.62 -11.87 11.61
N ALA A 236 13.60 -11.52 10.32
CA ALA A 236 12.98 -10.29 9.85
C ALA A 236 11.45 -10.26 10.05
N VAL A 237 10.76 -11.39 9.85
CA VAL A 237 9.30 -11.49 10.07
C VAL A 237 8.96 -11.50 11.56
N GLN A 238 9.82 -12.06 12.41
CA GLN A 238 9.67 -12.00 13.86
C GLN A 238 9.81 -10.57 14.40
N ASP A 239 10.80 -9.82 13.92
CA ASP A 239 10.95 -8.40 14.25
C ASP A 239 9.71 -7.57 13.83
N GLN A 240 9.17 -7.84 12.62
CA GLN A 240 7.91 -7.24 12.19
C GLN A 240 6.75 -7.60 13.11
N LEU A 241 6.64 -8.87 13.52
CA LEU A 241 5.59 -9.31 14.41
C LEU A 241 5.66 -8.56 15.75
N SER A 242 6.84 -8.43 16.35
CA SER A 242 7.06 -7.68 17.59
C SER A 242 6.58 -6.24 17.46
N TYR A 243 7.04 -5.52 16.44
CA TYR A 243 6.62 -4.13 16.19
C TYR A 243 5.09 -4.00 16.06
N TRP A 244 4.45 -4.85 15.25
CA TRP A 244 3.00 -4.74 15.06
C TRP A 244 2.21 -5.16 16.31
N GLN A 245 2.75 -6.04 17.15
CA GLN A 245 2.15 -6.37 18.44
C GLN A 245 2.21 -5.20 19.42
N GLU A 246 3.31 -4.45 19.46
CA GLU A 246 3.43 -3.21 20.26
C GLU A 246 2.40 -2.17 19.81
N VAL A 247 2.30 -1.93 18.50
CA VAL A 247 1.27 -1.05 17.92
C VAL A 247 -0.14 -1.51 18.31
N ARG A 248 -0.42 -2.83 18.27
CA ARG A 248 -1.73 -3.35 18.68
C ARG A 248 -1.99 -3.14 20.17
N ALA A 249 -0.99 -3.30 21.03
CA ALA A 249 -1.10 -3.06 22.46
C ALA A 249 -1.41 -1.57 22.74
N GLU A 250 -0.75 -0.65 22.06
CA GLU A 250 -1.03 0.79 22.16
C GLU A 250 -2.47 1.12 21.70
N GLN A 251 -2.94 0.51 20.62
CA GLN A 251 -4.33 0.68 20.15
C GLN A 251 -5.36 0.20 21.17
N ILE A 252 -5.07 -0.89 21.87
CA ILE A 252 -5.93 -1.39 22.94
C ILE A 252 -5.89 -0.43 24.14
N ALA A 253 -4.69 0.00 24.55
CA ALA A 253 -4.51 0.90 25.69
C ALA A 253 -5.19 2.27 25.49
N SER A 254 -5.17 2.79 24.26
CA SER A 254 -5.85 4.04 23.87
C SER A 254 -7.35 3.88 23.62
N GLY A 255 -7.88 2.65 23.62
CA GLY A 255 -9.28 2.35 23.31
C GLY A 255 -9.63 2.42 21.81
N ALA A 256 -8.65 2.62 20.92
CA ALA A 256 -8.84 2.60 19.47
C ALA A 256 -9.15 1.18 18.94
N ALA A 257 -8.72 0.14 19.67
CA ALA A 257 -9.01 -1.25 19.38
C ALA A 257 -9.63 -1.96 20.59
N THR A 258 -10.48 -2.95 20.31
CA THR A 258 -11.03 -3.84 21.34
C THR A 258 -10.07 -4.99 21.66
N ASP A 259 -10.03 -5.40 22.93
CA ASP A 259 -9.28 -6.57 23.42
C ASP A 259 -10.20 -7.76 23.66
N HIS A 260 -11.06 -8.04 22.68
CA HIS A 260 -11.96 -9.20 22.78
C HIS A 260 -11.17 -10.49 22.60
N SER A 261 -11.46 -11.46 23.46
CA SER A 261 -10.89 -12.79 23.43
C SER A 261 -11.94 -13.84 23.80
N LYS A 262 -11.53 -15.10 23.81
CA LYS A 262 -12.34 -16.23 24.30
C LYS A 262 -12.79 -16.04 25.76
N ASP A 263 -12.00 -15.33 26.57
CA ASP A 263 -12.28 -15.16 27.99
C ASP A 263 -13.26 -14.01 28.26
N THR A 264 -13.42 -13.09 27.29
CA THR A 264 -14.31 -11.93 27.42
C THR A 264 -15.70 -12.15 26.81
N ILE A 265 -15.86 -13.12 25.90
CA ILE A 265 -17.11 -13.36 25.16
C ILE A 265 -17.58 -14.79 25.37
N ASN A 266 -18.84 -14.94 25.78
CA ASN A 266 -19.48 -16.20 26.06
C ASN A 266 -20.52 -16.58 24.99
N VAL A 267 -20.94 -17.85 25.00
CA VAL A 267 -22.08 -18.30 24.20
C VAL A 267 -23.35 -17.65 24.73
N GLY A 268 -24.21 -17.14 23.83
CA GLY A 268 -25.41 -16.38 24.17
C GLY A 268 -25.21 -14.86 24.19
N ASP A 269 -23.96 -14.38 24.20
CA ASP A 269 -23.68 -12.95 24.11
C ASP A 269 -24.05 -12.36 22.74
N GLN A 270 -24.29 -11.05 22.71
CA GLN A 270 -24.52 -10.32 21.47
C GLN A 270 -23.29 -9.50 21.08
N ILE A 271 -22.88 -9.61 19.83
CA ILE A 271 -21.78 -8.83 19.27
C ILE A 271 -22.25 -7.99 18.09
N LYS A 272 -21.64 -6.82 17.91
CA LYS A 272 -21.92 -5.95 16.76
C LYS A 272 -20.90 -6.20 15.65
N TYR A 273 -21.40 -6.72 14.54
CA TYR A 273 -20.62 -7.06 13.35
C TYR A 273 -21.29 -6.49 12.09
N PHE A 274 -20.53 -5.78 11.25
CA PHE A 274 -21.04 -5.10 10.04
C PHE A 274 -22.32 -4.26 10.25
N GLY A 275 -22.47 -3.66 11.43
CA GLY A 275 -23.62 -2.79 11.75
C GLY A 275 -24.86 -3.54 12.29
N SER A 276 -24.83 -4.87 12.32
CA SER A 276 -25.89 -5.70 12.88
C SER A 276 -25.46 -6.34 14.20
N TRP A 277 -26.42 -6.55 15.09
CA TRP A 277 -26.23 -7.37 16.28
C TRP A 277 -26.42 -8.84 15.92
N CYS A 278 -25.49 -9.68 16.37
CA CYS A 278 -25.50 -11.12 16.12
C CYS A 278 -25.29 -11.86 17.43
N ILE A 279 -25.94 -13.02 17.58
CA ILE A 279 -25.86 -13.86 18.79
C ILE A 279 -24.72 -14.84 18.64
N VAL A 280 -23.88 -14.96 19.65
CA VAL A 280 -22.75 -15.90 19.68
C VAL A 280 -23.26 -17.31 19.97
N THR A 281 -23.04 -18.23 19.03
CA THR A 281 -23.43 -19.65 19.15
C THR A 281 -22.28 -20.56 19.58
N ARG A 282 -21.04 -20.17 19.30
CA ARG A 282 -19.84 -20.92 19.68
C ARG A 282 -18.64 -19.99 19.84
N VAL A 283 -17.82 -20.25 20.85
CA VAL A 283 -16.60 -19.50 21.12
C VAL A 283 -15.38 -20.38 20.77
N ASN A 284 -14.57 -19.94 19.81
CA ASN A 284 -13.32 -20.62 19.41
C ASN A 284 -12.10 -19.76 19.81
N PRO A 285 -10.88 -20.32 19.87
CA PRO A 285 -9.71 -19.55 20.32
C PRO A 285 -9.39 -18.27 19.53
N LYS A 286 -9.76 -18.19 18.25
CA LYS A 286 -9.46 -17.04 17.37
C LYS A 286 -10.69 -16.27 16.87
N SER A 287 -11.88 -16.78 17.13
CA SER A 287 -13.11 -16.30 16.49
C SER A 287 -14.33 -16.79 17.24
N VAL A 288 -15.46 -16.11 17.04
CA VAL A 288 -16.77 -16.59 17.47
C VAL A 288 -17.61 -17.01 16.28
N SER A 289 -18.41 -18.06 16.43
CA SER A 289 -19.49 -18.38 15.50
C SER A 289 -20.73 -17.62 15.94
N ILE A 290 -21.42 -17.02 14.98
CA ILE A 290 -22.60 -16.20 15.22
C ILE A 290 -23.79 -16.68 14.41
N THR A 291 -24.98 -16.31 14.87
CA THR A 291 -26.20 -16.29 14.09
C THR A 291 -26.69 -14.83 14.01
N ASP A 292 -26.95 -14.34 12.81
CA ASP A 292 -27.49 -12.98 12.62
C ASP A 292 -29.01 -12.93 12.86
N ALA A 293 -29.59 -11.73 12.76
CA ALA A 293 -31.02 -11.51 12.93
C ALA A 293 -31.90 -12.24 11.89
N TYR A 294 -31.31 -12.69 10.78
CA TYR A 294 -31.97 -13.41 9.69
C TYR A 294 -31.73 -14.92 9.75
N GLY A 295 -31.05 -15.42 10.79
CA GLY A 295 -30.77 -16.85 10.99
C GLY A 295 -29.55 -17.37 10.21
N HIS A 296 -28.79 -16.51 9.54
CA HIS A 296 -27.57 -16.92 8.84
C HIS A 296 -26.43 -17.14 9.83
N ARG A 297 -25.64 -18.20 9.59
CA ARG A 297 -24.47 -18.53 10.41
C ARG A 297 -23.21 -17.91 9.81
N GLY A 298 -22.35 -17.39 10.67
CA GLY A 298 -21.06 -16.81 10.27
C GLY A 298 -19.98 -17.07 11.29
N THR A 299 -18.72 -16.81 10.91
CA THR A 299 -17.56 -16.81 11.82
C THR A 299 -16.92 -15.45 11.80
N VAL A 300 -16.75 -14.85 12.98
CA VAL A 300 -16.22 -13.49 13.16
C VAL A 300 -14.94 -13.56 13.99
N PRO A 301 -13.78 -13.13 13.46
CA PRO A 301 -12.57 -12.95 14.25
C PRO A 301 -12.77 -11.90 15.34
N TYR A 302 -12.17 -12.09 16.51
CA TYR A 302 -12.35 -11.16 17.63
C TYR A 302 -12.01 -9.70 17.29
N ALA A 303 -10.96 -9.48 16.50
CA ALA A 303 -10.54 -8.15 16.08
C ALA A 303 -11.57 -7.39 15.21
N HIS A 304 -12.60 -8.07 14.70
CA HIS A 304 -13.66 -7.47 13.88
C HIS A 304 -14.90 -7.09 14.72
N ILE A 305 -14.91 -7.41 16.01
CA ILE A 305 -16.01 -7.12 16.92
C ILE A 305 -15.90 -5.67 17.37
N ARG A 306 -16.94 -4.89 17.10
CA ARG A 306 -16.99 -3.45 17.43
C ARG A 306 -17.56 -3.16 18.80
N GLU A 307 -18.63 -3.86 19.14
CA GLU A 307 -19.33 -3.73 20.41
C GLU A 307 -19.74 -5.12 20.90
N HIS A 308 -19.84 -5.28 22.21
CA HIS A 308 -20.22 -6.51 22.88
C HIS A 308 -21.24 -6.20 23.98
N ARG A 309 -22.25 -7.06 24.11
CA ARG A 309 -23.25 -7.04 25.17
C ARG A 309 -23.37 -8.44 25.74
N VAL A 310 -23.34 -8.53 27.06
CA VAL A 310 -23.60 -9.79 27.76
C VAL A 310 -25.03 -10.22 27.46
N GLY A 311 -25.22 -11.49 27.08
CA GLY A 311 -26.54 -12.04 26.82
C GLY A 311 -27.41 -11.95 28.08
N GLN A 312 -28.65 -11.49 27.94
CA GLN A 312 -29.62 -11.68 29.02
C GLN A 312 -29.91 -13.18 29.07
N SER A 313 -29.47 -13.85 30.13
CA SER A 313 -29.96 -15.19 30.44
C SER A 313 -31.47 -15.12 30.53
N GLU A 314 -32.19 -15.70 29.57
CA GLU A 314 -33.57 -16.09 29.78
C GLU A 314 -33.55 -17.12 30.92
N ALA A 315 -33.74 -16.65 32.14
CA ALA A 315 -34.19 -17.47 33.24
C ALA A 315 -35.63 -17.86 32.91
N SER A 316 -35.80 -18.92 32.11
CA SER A 316 -37.10 -19.50 31.83
C SER A 316 -37.67 -20.05 33.15
N SER A 317 -38.75 -19.42 33.62
CA SER A 317 -39.74 -20.02 34.53
C SER A 317 -40.76 -20.83 33.73
#